data_AF-A0A9C7PUK8-F1
#
_entry.id   AF-A0A9C7PUK8-F1
#
_cell.length_a   1.000
_cell.length_b   1.000
_cell.length_c   1.000
_cell.angle_alpha   90.00
_cell.angle_beta   90.00
_cell.angle_gamma   90.00
#
_symmetry.space_group_name_H-M   'P 1'
#
loop_
_entity.id
_entity.type
_entity.pdbx_description
1 polymer ?
#
loop_
_entity_poly.entity_id
_entity_poly.type
_entity_poly.pdbx_seq_one_letter_code
_entity_poly.pdbx_strand_id
1 'polypeptide(L)'
;MKGYNDFTSSRSSGNTFVLFYHGTISALYFLGGLALVGVGIYAEVTHSGKFDLKWTNDFWKVVSNFGIAGIVVGAVIALVGAFGFFAFGRGCCGKFFKFVYFVLIILCFLVLLFTAIVTLMLANGDNVSPFKSAACSAWKQTESDDPQEICKIQNEYNCCGFSSSCDPTTTISTCSCALTNHCYETIIHRYHKWYLPIGIVSCILGALTLIDSLVICCV
;
A
#
# COMPACT_ATOMS: atom_id res chain seq x y z
N MET A 1 10.80 56.20 -1.71
CA MET A 1 10.01 55.10 -1.08
C MET A 1 9.49 54.13 -2.16
N LYS A 2 10.39 53.38 -2.82
CA LYS A 2 10.02 52.45 -3.90
C LYS A 2 10.49 51.00 -3.65
N GLY A 3 11.13 50.72 -2.51
CA GLY A 3 11.74 49.42 -2.20
C GLY A 3 11.13 48.65 -1.02
N TYR A 4 10.15 49.21 -0.30
CA TYR A 4 9.52 48.52 0.85
C TYR A 4 8.34 47.62 0.42
N ASN A 5 7.67 47.96 -0.70
CA ASN A 5 6.48 47.24 -1.16
C ASN A 5 6.81 45.94 -1.93
N ASP A 6 8.01 45.83 -2.50
CA ASP A 6 8.44 44.62 -3.23
C ASP A 6 8.82 43.47 -2.30
N PHE A 7 9.37 43.77 -1.12
CA PHE A 7 9.72 42.74 -0.13
C PHE A 7 8.50 42.11 0.54
N THR A 8 7.41 42.86 0.72
CA THR A 8 6.15 42.33 1.26
C THR A 8 5.37 41.51 0.22
N SER A 9 5.45 41.87 -1.06
CA SER A 9 4.79 41.17 -2.17
C SER A 9 5.36 39.75 -2.37
N SER A 10 6.69 39.62 -2.42
CA SER A 10 7.39 38.33 -2.56
C SER A 10 7.13 37.37 -1.40
N ARG A 11 7.10 37.87 -0.16
CA ARG A 11 6.81 37.07 1.05
C ARG A 11 5.34 36.63 1.13
N SER A 12 4.43 37.39 0.54
CA SER A 12 2.99 37.06 0.48
C SER A 12 2.67 36.01 -0.58
N SER A 13 3.32 36.07 -1.77
CA SER A 13 3.07 35.09 -2.84
C SER A 13 3.65 33.71 -2.52
N GLY A 14 4.84 33.65 -1.90
CA GLY A 14 5.47 32.40 -1.47
C GLY A 14 4.62 31.62 -0.46
N ASN A 15 4.06 32.29 0.55
CA ASN A 15 3.17 31.64 1.51
C ASN A 15 1.87 31.15 0.86
N THR A 16 1.32 31.88 -0.11
CA THR A 16 0.08 31.49 -0.80
C THR A 16 0.29 30.26 -1.67
N PHE A 17 1.41 30.18 -2.40
CA PHE A 17 1.77 29.02 -3.20
C PHE A 17 1.95 27.76 -2.32
N VAL A 18 2.65 27.89 -1.19
CA VAL A 18 2.84 26.78 -0.25
C VAL A 18 1.51 26.27 0.31
N LEU A 19 0.65 27.19 0.75
CA LEU A 19 -0.70 26.84 1.25
C LEU A 19 -1.52 26.12 0.19
N PHE A 20 -1.49 26.60 -1.06
CA PHE A 20 -2.21 25.98 -2.17
C PHE A 20 -1.66 24.60 -2.51
N TYR A 21 -0.34 24.44 -2.60
CA TYR A 21 0.32 23.16 -2.91
C TYR A 21 -0.02 22.10 -1.86
N HIS A 22 0.25 22.39 -0.59
CA HIS A 22 -0.02 21.46 0.50
C HIS A 22 -1.51 21.17 0.67
N GLY A 23 -2.37 22.18 0.51
CA GLY A 23 -3.82 21.99 0.52
C GLY A 23 -4.29 21.05 -0.59
N THR A 24 -3.68 21.15 -1.78
CA THR A 24 -3.97 20.25 -2.91
C THR A 24 -3.51 18.82 -2.62
N ILE A 25 -2.29 18.64 -2.12
CA ILE A 25 -1.76 17.31 -1.73
C ILE A 25 -2.62 16.68 -0.63
N SER A 26 -2.99 17.45 0.40
CA SER A 26 -3.87 17.00 1.48
C SER A 26 -5.26 16.59 0.97
N ALA A 27 -5.82 17.35 0.03
CA ALA A 27 -7.09 17.00 -0.61
C ALA A 27 -6.99 15.70 -1.42
N LEU A 28 -5.89 15.49 -2.15
CA LEU A 28 -5.66 14.26 -2.90
C LEU A 28 -5.54 13.04 -1.97
N TYR A 29 -4.82 13.15 -0.84
CA TYR A 29 -4.80 12.09 0.15
C TYR A 29 -6.18 11.85 0.76
N PHE A 30 -6.91 12.90 1.12
CA PHE A 30 -8.23 12.76 1.73
C PHE A 30 -9.20 12.05 0.78
N LEU A 31 -9.34 12.56 -0.44
CA LEU A 31 -10.26 12.00 -1.44
C LEU A 31 -9.80 10.62 -1.93
N GLY A 32 -8.50 10.42 -2.15
CA GLY A 32 -7.93 9.14 -2.53
C GLY A 32 -8.11 8.07 -1.45
N GLY A 33 -7.93 8.45 -0.18
CA GLY A 33 -8.18 7.59 0.97
C GLY A 33 -9.65 7.18 1.08
N LEU A 34 -10.58 8.13 0.96
CA LEU A 34 -12.02 7.83 0.95
C LEU A 34 -12.45 6.95 -0.22
N ALA A 35 -11.89 7.18 -1.42
CA ALA A 35 -12.14 6.34 -2.57
C ALA A 35 -11.65 4.89 -2.31
N LEU A 36 -10.47 4.73 -1.71
CA LEU A 36 -9.92 3.43 -1.37
C LEU A 36 -10.74 2.70 -0.29
N VAL A 37 -11.25 3.44 0.71
CA VAL A 37 -12.21 2.89 1.69
C VAL A 37 -13.47 2.39 0.98
N GLY A 38 -14.02 3.18 0.06
CA GLY A 38 -15.20 2.79 -0.72
C GLY A 38 -14.96 1.52 -1.55
N VAL A 39 -13.82 1.42 -2.22
CA VAL A 39 -13.42 0.21 -2.96
C VAL A 39 -13.24 -0.99 -2.03
N GLY A 40 -12.64 -0.80 -0.85
CA GLY A 40 -12.46 -1.85 0.15
C GLY A 40 -13.79 -2.38 0.70
N ILE A 41 -14.74 -1.49 1.05
CA ILE A 41 -16.09 -1.86 1.48
C ILE A 41 -16.81 -2.61 0.36
N TYR A 42 -16.74 -2.12 -0.88
CA TYR A 42 -17.34 -2.78 -2.03
C TYR A 42 -16.77 -4.20 -2.23
N ALA A 43 -15.46 -4.36 -2.13
CA ALA A 43 -14.80 -5.66 -2.23
C ALA A 43 -15.26 -6.62 -1.12
N GLU A 44 -15.35 -6.16 0.12
CA GLU A 44 -15.79 -6.98 1.25
C GLU A 44 -17.26 -7.43 1.13
N VAL A 45 -18.15 -6.51 0.79
CA VAL A 45 -19.59 -6.79 0.67
C VAL A 45 -19.90 -7.69 -0.53
N THR A 46 -19.23 -7.46 -1.67
CA THR A 46 -19.57 -8.14 -2.92
C THR A 46 -18.79 -9.45 -3.10
N HIS A 47 -17.60 -9.55 -2.51
CA HIS A 47 -16.65 -10.63 -2.75
C HIS A 47 -16.06 -11.22 -1.46
N SER A 48 -16.78 -11.15 -0.34
CA SER A 48 -16.56 -11.88 0.93
C SER A 48 -15.14 -12.46 1.04
N GLY A 49 -14.15 -11.59 1.27
CA GLY A 49 -12.73 -11.94 1.43
C GLY A 49 -12.24 -13.16 0.64
N LYS A 50 -12.23 -13.10 -0.70
CA LYS A 50 -11.98 -14.28 -1.57
C LYS A 50 -10.68 -15.08 -1.35
N PHE A 51 -9.76 -14.63 -0.49
CA PHE A 51 -8.50 -15.33 -0.19
C PHE A 51 -8.09 -15.14 1.27
N ASP A 52 -8.81 -15.77 2.21
CA ASP A 52 -8.39 -15.84 3.62
C ASP A 52 -7.28 -16.90 3.77
N LEU A 53 -6.08 -16.57 3.27
CA LEU A 53 -4.88 -17.31 3.68
C LEU A 53 -4.76 -17.16 5.21
N LYS A 54 -4.71 -18.28 5.93
CA LYS A 54 -4.48 -18.29 7.38
C LYS A 54 -3.00 -18.06 7.63
N TRP A 55 -2.67 -16.87 8.11
CA TRP A 55 -1.33 -16.49 8.52
C TRP A 55 -1.13 -16.75 10.02
N THR A 56 0.09 -17.13 10.41
CA THR A 56 0.46 -17.42 11.82
C THR A 56 0.41 -16.17 12.69
N ASN A 57 0.49 -14.99 12.06
CA ASN A 57 0.49 -13.69 12.72
C ASN A 57 -0.75 -12.89 12.30
N ASP A 58 -1.47 -12.35 13.29
CA ASP A 58 -2.71 -11.57 13.09
C ASP A 58 -2.53 -10.38 12.12
N PHE A 59 -1.34 -9.78 12.08
CA PHE A 59 -1.02 -8.69 11.15
C PHE A 59 -1.18 -9.09 9.69
N TRP A 60 -0.66 -10.27 9.30
CA TRP A 60 -0.70 -10.71 7.90
C TRP A 60 -2.09 -11.20 7.49
N LYS A 61 -2.90 -11.66 8.45
CA LYS A 61 -4.32 -11.99 8.22
C LYS A 61 -5.13 -10.75 7.80
N VAL A 62 -4.92 -9.62 8.49
CA VAL A 62 -5.58 -8.35 8.16
C VAL A 62 -5.08 -7.76 6.84
N VAL A 63 -3.77 -7.90 6.55
CA VAL A 63 -3.14 -7.35 5.33
C VAL A 63 -3.44 -8.17 4.08
N SER A 64 -3.69 -9.48 4.22
CA SER A 64 -3.96 -10.36 3.08
C SER A 64 -5.42 -10.36 2.62
N ASN A 65 -6.38 -9.99 3.50
CA ASN A 65 -7.72 -9.69 3.04
C ASN A 65 -7.72 -8.32 2.32
N PHE A 66 -7.74 -8.36 0.99
CA PHE A 66 -7.69 -7.17 0.14
C PHE A 66 -8.81 -6.14 0.44
N GLY A 67 -10.00 -6.60 0.88
CA GLY A 67 -11.11 -5.73 1.26
C GLY A 67 -10.80 -4.96 2.54
N ILE A 68 -10.44 -5.69 3.61
CA ILE A 68 -10.07 -5.10 4.91
C ILE A 68 -8.83 -4.21 4.76
N ALA A 69 -7.80 -4.67 4.03
CA ALA A 69 -6.59 -3.90 3.77
C ALA A 69 -6.90 -2.57 3.06
N GLY A 70 -7.79 -2.59 2.05
CA GLY A 70 -8.25 -1.38 1.37
C GLY A 70 -8.95 -0.40 2.32
N ILE A 71 -9.80 -0.90 3.21
CA ILE A 71 -10.48 -0.08 4.23
C ILE A 71 -9.46 0.55 5.20
N VAL A 72 -8.57 -0.25 5.77
CA VAL A 72 -7.61 0.22 6.79
C VAL A 72 -6.63 1.21 6.18
N VAL A 73 -6.01 0.87 5.05
CA VAL A 73 -5.06 1.75 4.35
C VAL A 73 -5.75 3.03 3.89
N GLY A 74 -6.95 2.91 3.31
CA GLY A 74 -7.72 4.07 2.86
C GLY A 74 -8.09 5.01 4.00
N ALA A 75 -8.51 4.47 5.14
CA ALA A 75 -8.86 5.25 6.33
C ALA A 75 -7.63 5.99 6.88
N VAL A 76 -6.47 5.32 6.96
CA VAL A 76 -5.22 5.96 7.40
C VAL A 76 -4.83 7.10 6.46
N ILE A 77 -4.84 6.87 5.13
CA ILE A 77 -4.51 7.92 4.15
C ILE A 77 -5.50 9.09 4.23
N ALA A 78 -6.80 8.81 4.41
CA ALA A 78 -7.79 9.85 4.60
C ALA A 78 -7.53 10.67 5.87
N LEU A 79 -7.17 10.02 6.99
CA LEU A 79 -6.79 10.72 8.21
C LEU A 79 -5.54 11.59 8.03
N VAL A 80 -4.52 11.11 7.30
CA VAL A 80 -3.34 11.92 6.94
C VAL A 80 -3.75 13.18 6.19
N GLY A 81 -4.58 13.04 5.14
CA GLY A 81 -5.10 14.19 4.39
C GLY A 81 -5.92 15.15 5.26
N ALA A 82 -6.74 14.63 6.16
CA ALA A 82 -7.51 15.45 7.11
C ALA A 82 -6.59 16.25 8.05
N PHE A 83 -5.56 15.62 8.61
CA PHE A 83 -4.57 16.31 9.45
C PHE A 83 -3.77 17.36 8.69
N GLY A 84 -3.53 17.17 7.38
CA GLY A 84 -2.89 18.17 6.53
C GLY A 84 -3.63 19.49 6.50
N PHE A 85 -4.97 19.47 6.40
CA PHE A 85 -5.76 20.71 6.48
C PHE A 85 -5.60 21.45 7.81
N PHE A 86 -5.38 20.73 8.91
CA PHE A 86 -5.19 21.32 10.24
C PHE A 86 -3.74 21.75 10.52
N ALA A 87 -2.77 21.31 9.70
CA ALA A 87 -1.34 21.61 9.90
C ALA A 87 -1.02 23.11 9.75
N PHE A 88 -1.84 23.90 9.04
CA PHE A 88 -1.68 25.36 8.95
C PHE A 88 -2.51 26.18 9.94
N GLY A 89 -3.19 25.53 10.88
CA GLY A 89 -3.94 26.22 11.93
C GLY A 89 -3.05 27.14 12.76
N ARG A 90 -3.47 28.40 12.96
CA ARG A 90 -2.77 29.35 13.85
C ARG A 90 -3.05 29.00 15.31
N GLY A 91 -2.00 28.76 16.11
CA GLY A 91 -2.11 28.52 17.56
C GLY A 91 -1.10 27.50 18.10
N CYS A 92 -1.16 27.23 19.42
CA CYS A 92 -0.27 26.27 20.08
C CYS A 92 -0.48 24.84 19.56
N CYS A 93 -1.73 24.47 19.26
CA CYS A 93 -2.08 23.18 18.65
C CYS A 93 -1.50 23.01 17.23
N GLY A 94 -1.26 24.09 16.49
CA GLY A 94 -0.72 24.02 15.13
C GLY A 94 0.67 23.37 15.06
N LYS A 95 1.54 23.61 16.05
CA LYS A 95 2.86 22.98 16.12
C LYS A 95 2.77 21.47 16.33
N PHE A 96 1.84 21.02 17.17
CA PHE A 96 1.60 19.60 17.41
C PHE A 96 1.05 18.91 16.15
N PHE A 97 0.04 19.49 15.50
CA PHE A 97 -0.51 18.93 14.26
C PHE A 97 0.49 18.92 13.11
N LYS A 98 1.35 19.95 12.98
CA LYS A 98 2.48 19.92 12.03
C LYS A 98 3.44 18.77 12.32
N PHE A 99 3.81 18.57 13.57
CA PHE A 99 4.72 17.47 13.94
C PHE A 99 4.11 16.10 13.66
N VAL A 100 2.85 15.88 14.08
CA VAL A 100 2.13 14.63 13.82
C VAL A 100 2.00 14.38 12.32
N TYR A 101 1.57 15.39 11.55
CA TYR A 101 1.48 15.29 10.10
C TYR A 101 2.83 14.96 9.45
N PHE A 102 3.91 15.64 9.88
CA PHE A 102 5.25 15.37 9.39
C PHE A 102 5.67 13.92 9.63
N VAL A 103 5.47 13.40 10.84
CA VAL A 103 5.77 11.99 11.16
C VAL A 103 4.95 11.05 10.27
N LEU A 104 3.65 11.31 10.10
CA LEU A 104 2.77 10.51 9.25
C LEU A 104 3.23 10.51 7.78
N ILE A 105 3.61 11.66 7.25
CA ILE A 105 4.10 11.80 5.86
C ILE A 105 5.43 11.08 5.66
N ILE A 106 6.35 11.14 6.63
CA ILE A 106 7.60 10.37 6.59
C ILE A 106 7.30 8.87 6.59
N LEU A 107 6.37 8.40 7.42
CA LEU A 107 5.95 6.99 7.41
C LEU A 107 5.34 6.60 6.06
N CYS A 108 4.47 7.44 5.49
CA CYS A 108 3.92 7.22 4.14
C CYS A 108 5.01 7.15 3.08
N PHE A 109 6.01 8.05 3.14
CA PHE A 109 7.15 8.04 2.23
C PHE A 109 7.94 6.73 2.34
N LEU A 110 8.23 6.25 3.54
CA LEU A 110 8.95 4.99 3.75
C LEU A 110 8.17 3.78 3.20
N VAL A 111 6.84 3.76 3.37
CA VAL A 111 5.98 2.71 2.81
C VAL A 111 5.96 2.76 1.28
N LEU A 112 5.86 3.96 0.67
CA LEU A 112 5.91 4.13 -0.78
C LEU A 112 7.28 3.75 -1.35
N LEU A 113 8.37 4.11 -0.67
CA LEU A 113 9.72 3.72 -1.04
C LEU A 113 9.90 2.20 -0.99
N PHE A 114 9.46 1.56 0.08
CA PHE A 114 9.48 0.10 0.19
C PHE A 114 8.66 -0.56 -0.93
N THR A 115 7.44 -0.06 -1.18
CA THR A 115 6.56 -0.57 -2.25
C THR A 115 7.21 -0.42 -3.61
N ALA A 116 7.83 0.73 -3.89
CA ALA A 116 8.56 0.97 -5.13
C ALA A 116 9.72 -0.02 -5.31
N ILE A 117 10.55 -0.22 -4.27
CA ILE A 117 11.69 -1.15 -4.32
C ILE A 117 11.19 -2.58 -4.58
N VAL A 118 10.22 -3.05 -3.80
CA VAL A 118 9.71 -4.44 -3.92
C VAL A 118 9.06 -4.68 -5.28
N THR A 119 8.22 -3.76 -5.76
CA THR A 119 7.54 -3.93 -7.04
C THR A 119 8.50 -3.82 -8.23
N LEU A 120 9.52 -2.97 -8.16
CA LEU A 120 10.56 -2.91 -9.19
C LEU A 120 11.44 -4.17 -9.21
N MET A 121 11.80 -4.71 -8.04
CA MET A 121 12.47 -6.01 -7.96
C MET A 121 11.63 -7.12 -8.60
N LEU A 122 10.35 -7.20 -8.25
CA LEU A 122 9.43 -8.18 -8.84
C LEU A 122 9.24 -7.99 -10.35
N ALA A 123 9.24 -6.75 -10.84
CA ALA A 123 9.16 -6.43 -12.28
C ALA A 123 10.41 -6.81 -13.06
N ASN A 124 11.57 -6.88 -12.40
CA ASN A 124 12.83 -7.33 -12.99
C ASN A 124 13.01 -8.84 -12.90
N GLY A 125 12.04 -9.57 -12.33
CA GLY A 125 12.13 -11.01 -12.11
C GLY A 125 13.04 -11.40 -10.95
N ASP A 126 13.46 -10.44 -10.11
CA ASP A 126 14.21 -10.76 -8.91
C ASP A 126 13.32 -11.51 -7.92
N ASN A 127 13.79 -12.69 -7.50
CA ASN A 127 13.09 -13.46 -6.47
C ASN A 127 13.25 -12.75 -5.12
N VAL A 128 12.16 -12.14 -4.63
CA VAL A 128 12.09 -11.58 -3.28
C VAL A 128 11.99 -12.74 -2.27
N SER A 129 13.13 -13.36 -1.96
CA SER A 129 13.22 -14.58 -1.15
C SER A 129 12.52 -14.50 0.23
N PRO A 130 12.53 -13.36 0.96
CA PRO A 130 11.81 -13.27 2.23
C PRO A 130 10.29 -13.32 2.05
N PHE A 131 9.78 -12.68 0.98
CA PHE A 131 8.35 -12.70 0.66
C PHE A 131 7.90 -14.10 0.24
N LYS A 132 8.67 -14.77 -0.64
CA LYS A 132 8.38 -16.16 -1.04
C LYS A 132 8.36 -17.11 0.16
N SER A 133 9.28 -16.94 1.12
CA SER A 133 9.34 -17.74 2.34
C SER A 133 8.15 -17.49 3.28
N ALA A 134 7.77 -16.23 3.47
CA ALA A 134 6.58 -15.87 4.28
C ALA A 134 5.30 -16.42 3.64
N ALA A 135 5.13 -16.25 2.33
CA ALA A 135 4.00 -16.79 1.59
C ALA A 135 3.95 -18.33 1.61
N CYS A 136 5.11 -19.00 1.51
CA CYS A 136 5.20 -20.46 1.68
C CYS A 136 4.75 -20.91 3.07
N SER A 137 5.13 -20.18 4.12
CA SER A 137 4.75 -20.51 5.49
C SER A 137 3.22 -20.38 5.70
N ALA A 138 2.63 -19.30 5.16
CA ALA A 138 1.19 -19.09 5.20
C ALA A 138 0.41 -20.13 4.38
N TRP A 139 0.97 -20.53 3.23
CA TRP A 139 0.41 -21.59 2.41
C TRP A 139 0.31 -22.90 3.20
N LYS A 140 1.41 -23.35 3.81
CA LYS A 140 1.44 -24.58 4.62
C LYS A 140 0.46 -24.55 5.77
N GLN A 141 0.34 -23.41 6.44
CA GLN A 141 -0.62 -23.26 7.51
C GLN A 141 -2.06 -23.33 7.00
N THR A 142 -2.36 -22.64 5.90
CA THR A 142 -3.70 -22.65 5.30
C THR A 142 -4.06 -24.05 4.82
N GLU A 143 -3.12 -24.78 4.20
CA GLU A 143 -3.32 -26.17 3.79
C GLU A 143 -3.69 -27.08 4.97
N SER A 144 -3.04 -26.89 6.13
CA SER A 144 -3.34 -27.62 7.37
C SER A 144 -4.68 -27.22 7.98
N ASP A 145 -4.97 -25.92 8.07
CA ASP A 145 -6.08 -25.39 8.85
C ASP A 145 -7.39 -25.23 8.06
N ASP A 146 -7.31 -25.05 6.75
CA ASP A 146 -8.44 -24.94 5.83
C ASP A 146 -8.06 -25.32 4.38
N PRO A 147 -7.98 -26.63 4.07
CA PRO A 147 -7.56 -27.08 2.74
C PRO A 147 -8.50 -26.65 1.61
N GLN A 148 -9.75 -26.25 1.91
CA GLN A 148 -10.70 -25.80 0.87
C GLN A 148 -10.32 -24.43 0.30
N GLU A 149 -9.72 -23.54 1.10
CA GLU A 149 -9.22 -22.25 0.62
C GLU A 149 -8.06 -22.42 -0.37
N ILE A 150 -7.18 -23.40 -0.14
CA ILE A 150 -6.14 -23.77 -1.09
C ILE A 150 -6.75 -24.27 -2.41
N CYS A 151 -7.81 -25.09 -2.35
CA CYS A 151 -8.50 -25.55 -3.56
C CYS A 151 -9.11 -24.39 -4.36
N LYS A 152 -9.66 -23.36 -3.69
CA LYS A 152 -10.18 -22.17 -4.37
C LYS A 152 -9.07 -21.42 -5.12
N ILE A 153 -7.92 -21.22 -4.49
CA ILE A 153 -6.76 -20.56 -5.12
C ILE A 153 -6.27 -21.36 -6.33
N GLN A 154 -6.10 -22.68 -6.17
CA GLN A 154 -5.65 -23.57 -7.24
C GLN A 154 -6.61 -23.56 -8.43
N ASN A 155 -7.92 -23.59 -8.19
CA ASN A 155 -8.94 -23.53 -9.23
C ASN A 155 -9.00 -22.16 -9.92
N GLU A 156 -8.92 -21.06 -9.18
CA GLU A 156 -8.98 -19.69 -9.73
C GLU A 156 -7.77 -19.38 -10.63
N TYR A 157 -6.59 -19.80 -10.21
CA TYR A 157 -5.35 -19.53 -10.93
C TYR A 157 -4.91 -20.68 -11.84
N ASN A 158 -5.64 -21.80 -11.88
CA ASN A 158 -5.32 -23.01 -12.63
C ASN A 158 -3.87 -23.46 -12.38
N CYS A 159 -3.53 -23.67 -11.11
CA CYS A 159 -2.19 -23.99 -10.64
C CYS A 159 -2.21 -25.10 -9.59
N CYS A 160 -1.04 -25.66 -9.28
CA CYS A 160 -0.89 -26.78 -8.36
C CYS A 160 0.27 -26.63 -7.40
N GLY A 161 -0.02 -26.72 -6.10
CA GLY A 161 0.96 -26.48 -5.04
C GLY A 161 1.48 -25.04 -5.04
N PHE A 162 2.25 -24.68 -4.02
CA PHE A 162 2.83 -23.34 -3.92
C PHE A 162 4.05 -23.18 -4.82
N SER A 163 5.05 -24.07 -4.66
CA SER A 163 6.31 -24.11 -5.42
C SER A 163 7.06 -25.40 -5.06
N SER A 164 7.88 -25.91 -5.97
CA SER A 164 8.69 -27.13 -5.78
C SER A 164 9.53 -27.17 -4.50
N SER A 165 9.99 -26.03 -3.99
CA SER A 165 10.77 -25.93 -2.75
C SER A 165 9.92 -25.83 -1.47
N CYS A 166 8.63 -25.54 -1.62
CA CYS A 166 7.71 -25.34 -0.49
C CYS A 166 6.84 -26.57 -0.25
N ASP A 167 6.37 -27.20 -1.32
CA ASP A 167 5.43 -28.32 -1.25
C ASP A 167 6.15 -29.58 -0.72
N PRO A 168 5.55 -30.33 0.23
CA PRO A 168 6.09 -31.63 0.61
C PRO A 168 6.04 -32.61 -0.58
N THR A 169 6.99 -33.54 -0.66
CA THR A 169 7.08 -34.58 -1.71
C THR A 169 5.89 -35.54 -1.74
N THR A 170 4.99 -35.44 -0.76
CA THR A 170 3.75 -36.22 -0.64
C THR A 170 2.58 -35.25 -0.75
N THR A 171 2.06 -35.10 -1.97
CA THR A 171 0.87 -34.31 -2.26
C THR A 171 -0.34 -34.92 -1.55
N ILE A 172 -0.77 -34.31 -0.44
CA ILE A 172 -2.09 -34.59 0.13
C ILE A 172 -3.08 -33.83 -0.77
N SER A 173 -3.56 -34.49 -1.82
CA SER A 173 -4.50 -33.89 -2.76
C SER A 173 -5.90 -33.86 -2.16
N THR A 174 -6.19 -32.87 -1.32
CA THR A 174 -7.57 -32.49 -0.96
C THR A 174 -8.33 -31.92 -2.17
N CYS A 175 -7.61 -31.44 -3.19
CA CYS A 175 -8.11 -30.95 -4.47
C CYS A 175 -7.52 -31.77 -5.62
N SER A 176 -8.32 -32.17 -6.62
CA SER A 176 -7.80 -32.87 -7.81
C SER A 176 -6.95 -31.91 -8.64
N CYS A 177 -5.66 -32.20 -8.74
CA CYS A 177 -4.68 -31.26 -9.26
C CYS A 177 -3.83 -31.96 -10.33
N ALA A 178 -4.14 -31.71 -11.62
CA ALA A 178 -3.47 -32.32 -12.77
C ALA A 178 -2.49 -31.37 -13.47
N LEU A 179 -2.28 -30.17 -12.91
CA LEU A 179 -1.48 -29.11 -13.50
C LEU A 179 -0.03 -29.17 -13.01
N THR A 180 0.92 -28.91 -13.89
CA THR A 180 2.36 -28.87 -13.58
C THR A 180 2.85 -27.49 -13.11
N ASN A 181 2.04 -26.45 -13.29
CA ASN A 181 2.41 -25.08 -12.94
C ASN A 181 2.17 -24.79 -11.46
N HIS A 182 3.18 -24.28 -10.77
CA HIS A 182 3.08 -23.86 -9.38
C HIS A 182 2.33 -22.54 -9.22
N CYS A 183 1.59 -22.41 -8.11
CA CYS A 183 0.73 -21.24 -7.87
C CYS A 183 1.52 -19.96 -7.66
N TYR A 184 2.66 -19.99 -6.98
CA TYR A 184 3.47 -18.79 -6.77
C TYR A 184 3.92 -18.19 -8.10
N GLU A 185 4.55 -19.00 -8.97
CA GLU A 185 5.05 -18.55 -10.27
C GLU A 185 3.90 -18.08 -11.17
N THR A 186 2.76 -18.78 -11.15
CA THR A 186 1.58 -18.42 -11.96
C THR A 186 0.97 -17.08 -11.53
N ILE A 187 0.83 -16.85 -10.22
CA ILE A 187 0.31 -15.60 -9.66
C ILE A 187 1.28 -14.45 -9.96
N ILE A 188 2.57 -14.63 -9.66
CA ILE A 188 3.58 -13.60 -9.92
C ILE A 188 3.62 -13.24 -11.41
N HIS A 189 3.58 -14.22 -12.31
CA HIS A 189 3.56 -14.00 -13.75
C HIS A 189 2.30 -13.24 -14.21
N ARG A 190 1.12 -13.58 -13.68
CA ARG A 190 -0.15 -12.89 -14.00
C ARG A 190 -0.11 -11.41 -13.61
N TYR A 191 0.51 -11.09 -12.47
CA TYR A 191 0.62 -9.71 -11.99
C TYR A 191 1.89 -8.98 -12.45
N HIS A 192 2.82 -9.66 -13.12
CA HIS A 192 4.08 -9.09 -13.57
C HIS A 192 3.92 -7.78 -14.36
N LYS A 193 2.94 -7.73 -15.25
CA LYS A 193 2.62 -6.54 -16.07
C LYS A 193 2.19 -5.31 -15.25
N TRP A 194 1.76 -5.52 -14.00
CA TRP A 194 1.31 -4.46 -13.10
C TRP A 194 2.40 -3.99 -12.13
N TYR A 195 3.45 -4.76 -11.90
CA TYR A 195 4.49 -4.37 -10.94
C TYR A 195 5.26 -3.12 -11.36
N LEU A 196 5.64 -3.03 -12.64
CA LEU A 196 6.34 -1.85 -13.17
C LEU A 196 5.53 -0.55 -13.04
N PRO A 197 4.24 -0.47 -13.49
CA PRO A 197 3.46 0.75 -13.30
C PRO A 197 3.21 1.07 -11.82
N ILE A 198 3.00 0.08 -10.96
CA ILE A 198 2.84 0.32 -9.51
C ILE A 198 4.13 0.91 -8.92
N GLY A 199 5.29 0.39 -9.30
CA GLY A 199 6.59 0.89 -8.86
C GLY A 199 6.83 2.34 -9.30
N ILE A 200 6.56 2.66 -10.56
CA ILE A 200 6.69 4.03 -11.09
C ILE A 200 5.75 5.00 -10.35
N VAL A 201 4.47 4.64 -10.20
CA VAL A 201 3.50 5.47 -9.48
C VAL A 201 3.93 5.68 -8.02
N SER A 202 4.43 4.63 -7.37
CA SER A 202 4.93 4.71 -5.99
C SER A 202 6.13 5.66 -5.87
N CYS A 203 7.06 5.64 -6.84
CA CYS A 203 8.17 6.59 -6.90
C CYS A 203 7.70 8.04 -7.05
N ILE A 204 6.75 8.30 -7.97
CA ILE A 204 6.22 9.64 -8.21
C ILE A 204 5.50 10.16 -6.95
N LEU A 205 4.63 9.35 -6.37
CA LEU A 205 3.93 9.70 -5.13
C LEU A 205 4.90 9.91 -3.99
N GLY A 206 5.93 9.06 -3.85
CA GLY A 206 6.98 9.22 -2.85
C GLY A 206 7.73 10.54 -2.99
N ALA A 207 8.09 10.92 -4.22
CA ALA A 207 8.72 12.21 -4.48
C ALA A 207 7.82 13.39 -4.11
N LEU A 208 6.53 13.35 -4.48
CA LEU A 208 5.56 14.39 -4.11
C LEU A 208 5.37 14.48 -2.59
N THR A 209 5.28 13.33 -1.91
CA THR A 209 5.18 13.21 -0.45
C THR A 209 6.39 13.86 0.24
N LEU A 210 7.59 13.60 -0.29
CA LEU A 210 8.83 14.17 0.24
C LEU A 210 8.89 15.69 0.00
N ILE A 211 8.51 16.16 -1.18
CA ILE A 211 8.44 17.59 -1.48
C ILE A 211 7.46 18.29 -0.52
N ASP A 212 6.27 17.73 -0.29
CA ASP A 212 5.30 18.27 0.67
C ASP A 212 5.89 18.36 2.09
N SER A 213 6.63 17.34 2.53
CA SER A 213 7.32 17.36 3.83
C SER A 213 8.33 18.49 3.97
N LEU A 214 9.11 18.76 2.91
CA LEU A 214 10.08 19.85 2.87
C LEU A 214 9.40 21.22 2.85
N VAL A 215 8.31 21.33 2.10
CA VAL A 215 7.49 22.55 2.02
C VAL A 215 6.94 22.93 3.40
N ILE A 216 6.50 21.96 4.20
CA ILE A 216 6.02 22.20 5.57
C ILE A 216 7.14 22.61 6.51
N CYS A 217 8.32 22.01 6.39
CA CYS A 217 9.49 22.38 7.19
C CYS A 217 9.96 23.81 6.92
N CYS A 218 9.70 24.34 5.73
CA CYS A 218 10.06 25.70 5.34
C CYS A 218 9.07 26.79 5.80
N VAL A 219 7.92 26.43 6.38
CA VAL A 219 6.85 27.37 6.82
C VAL A 219 6.54 27.30 8.31
#